data_AF-A0A537SWA7-F1
#
_entry.id   AF-A0A537SWA7-F1
#
_cell.length_a   1.000
_cell.length_b   1.000
_cell.length_c   1.000
_cell.angle_alpha   90.00
_cell.angle_beta   90.00
_cell.angle_gamma   90.00
#
_symmetry.space_group_name_H-M   'P 1'
#
loop_
_entity.id
_entity.type
_entity.pdbx_description
1 polymer ?
#
loop_
_entity_poly.entity_id
_entity_poly.type
_entity_poly.pdbx_seq_one_letter_code
_entity_poly.pdbx_strand_id
1 'polypeptide(L)'
;RRGLVQGGVLMTFADRTCGMSARFASDRPTLATIQMDTHFVEAGKIGEILTSKPRVVRSTRSLIFVSTEVKVGERCIAMANGVFKILKND
;
A
#
# COMPACT_ATOMS: atom_id res chain seq x y z
N ARG A 1 -4.18 -19.22 18.37
CA ARG A 1 -3.57 -18.50 17.22
C ARG A 1 -2.20 -17.97 17.67
N ARG A 2 -1.13 -18.09 16.88
CA ARG A 2 0.29 -17.77 17.28
C ARG A 2 0.58 -16.27 17.53
N GLY A 3 -0.43 -15.43 17.75
CA GLY A 3 -0.24 -13.99 17.96
C GLY A 3 0.28 -13.22 16.73
N LEU A 4 0.16 -13.78 15.53
CA LEU A 4 0.66 -13.19 14.29
C LEU A 4 -0.46 -12.51 13.50
N VAL A 5 -0.11 -11.42 12.83
CA VAL A 5 -1.00 -10.70 11.90
C VAL A 5 -1.13 -11.52 10.61
N GLN A 6 -2.37 -11.67 10.12
CA GLN A 6 -2.63 -12.35 8.85
C GLN A 6 -2.18 -11.47 7.68
N GLY A 7 -1.60 -12.07 6.64
CA GLY A 7 -1.15 -11.35 5.44
C GLY A 7 -2.21 -10.47 4.79
N GLY A 8 -3.49 -10.88 4.83
CA GLY A 8 -4.62 -10.06 4.35
C GLY A 8 -4.72 -8.69 5.02
N VAL A 9 -4.45 -8.60 6.33
CA VAL A 9 -4.46 -7.32 7.06
C VAL A 9 -3.32 -6.41 6.60
N LEU A 10 -2.14 -6.98 6.38
CA LEU A 10 -0.98 -6.25 5.86
C LEU A 10 -1.25 -5.73 4.44
N MET A 11 -1.85 -6.55 3.57
CA MET A 11 -2.25 -6.14 2.22
C MET A 11 -3.28 -5.01 2.25
N THR A 12 -4.30 -5.09 3.11
CA THR A 12 -5.30 -4.01 3.27
C THR A 12 -4.64 -2.71 3.72
N PHE A 13 -3.70 -2.78 4.67
CA PHE A 13 -2.98 -1.59 5.14
C PHE A 13 -2.07 -0.99 4.06
N ALA A 14 -1.34 -1.84 3.34
CA ALA A 14 -0.50 -1.41 2.22
C ALA A 14 -1.33 -0.77 1.10
N ASP A 15 -2.44 -1.39 0.70
CA ASP A 15 -3.36 -0.85 -0.30
C ASP A 15 -3.91 0.52 0.10
N ARG A 16 -4.41 0.63 1.34
CA ARG A 16 -4.97 1.89 1.82
C ARG A 16 -3.93 3.01 1.82
N THR A 17 -2.71 2.74 2.28
CA THR A 17 -1.65 3.76 2.36
C THR A 17 -1.16 4.18 0.97
N CYS A 18 -0.93 3.21 0.07
CA CYS A 18 -0.60 3.48 -1.33
C CYS A 18 -1.71 4.26 -2.04
N GLY A 19 -2.96 3.87 -1.87
CA GLY A 19 -4.11 4.51 -2.49
C GLY A 19 -4.32 5.95 -2.01
N MET A 20 -4.13 6.22 -0.70
CA MET A 20 -4.16 7.59 -0.19
C MET A 20 -3.05 8.45 -0.79
N SER A 21 -1.83 7.90 -0.93
CA SER A 21 -0.69 8.60 -1.53
C SER A 21 -0.92 8.87 -3.03
N ALA A 22 -1.50 7.90 -3.74
CA ALA A 22 -1.88 8.07 -5.15
C ALA A 22 -2.96 9.15 -5.32
N ARG A 23 -3.98 9.19 -4.45
CA ARG A 23 -5.02 10.23 -4.47
C ARG A 23 -4.41 11.61 -4.25
N PHE A 24 -3.57 11.76 -3.23
CA PHE A 24 -2.91 13.01 -2.92
C PHE A 24 -2.01 13.50 -4.06
N ALA A 25 -1.23 12.60 -4.67
CA ALA A 25 -0.30 12.96 -5.74
C ALA A 25 -0.96 13.27 -7.10
N SER A 26 -2.19 12.81 -7.33
CA SER A 26 -2.90 13.04 -8.60
C SER A 26 -3.96 14.13 -8.54
N ASP A 27 -4.31 14.58 -7.33
CA ASP A 27 -5.46 15.48 -7.10
C ASP A 27 -6.76 14.94 -7.73
N ARG A 28 -6.92 13.61 -7.76
CA ARG A 28 -8.09 12.92 -8.32
C ARG A 28 -8.92 12.29 -7.21
N PRO A 29 -10.25 12.50 -7.21
CA PRO A 29 -11.12 12.00 -6.15
C PRO A 29 -11.33 10.48 -6.23
N THR A 30 -11.31 9.91 -7.44
CA THR A 30 -11.72 8.53 -7.73
C THR A 30 -10.58 7.73 -8.36
N LEU A 31 -10.03 6.81 -7.57
CA LEU A 31 -9.02 5.85 -7.99
C LEU A 31 -9.46 4.44 -7.62
N ALA A 32 -9.11 3.47 -8.47
CA ALA A 32 -9.26 2.04 -8.19
C ALA A 32 -7.90 1.34 -8.23
N THR A 33 -7.63 0.48 -7.26
CA THR A 33 -6.49 -0.44 -7.30
C THR A 33 -6.75 -1.45 -8.42
N ILE A 34 -5.84 -1.57 -9.38
CA ILE A 34 -5.92 -2.55 -10.48
C ILE A 34 -4.86 -3.63 -10.39
N GLN A 35 -3.80 -3.39 -9.62
CA GLN A 35 -2.78 -4.38 -9.29
C GLN A 35 -2.21 -4.05 -7.91
N MET A 36 -1.99 -5.08 -7.12
CA MET A 36 -1.22 -5.01 -5.88
C MET A 36 -0.31 -6.23 -5.82
N ASP A 37 0.99 -5.99 -5.81
CA ASP A 37 2.02 -7.00 -5.58
C ASP A 37 2.55 -6.82 -4.16
N THR A 38 2.63 -7.90 -3.37
CA THR A 38 3.04 -7.83 -1.96
C THR A 38 3.94 -8.99 -1.61
N HIS A 39 5.12 -8.67 -1.09
CA HIS A 39 6.09 -9.61 -0.56
C HIS A 39 6.07 -9.58 0.96
N PHE A 40 5.74 -10.69 1.60
CA PHE A 40 5.85 -10.85 3.05
C PHE A 40 7.29 -11.21 3.41
N VAL A 41 7.97 -10.30 4.12
CA VAL A 41 9.39 -10.40 4.45
C VAL A 41 9.57 -10.98 5.86
N GLU A 42 8.78 -10.50 6.82
CA GLU A 42 8.83 -10.94 8.21
C GLU A 42 7.41 -11.02 8.81
N ALA A 43 7.26 -11.73 9.93
CA ALA A 43 5.97 -11.84 10.62
C ALA A 43 5.70 -10.62 11.50
N GLY A 44 4.58 -9.94 11.28
CA GLY A 44 4.03 -8.95 12.20
C GLY A 44 3.31 -9.63 13.37
N LYS A 45 3.48 -9.08 14.58
CA LYS A 45 2.84 -9.57 15.80
C LYS A 45 1.69 -8.66 16.22
N ILE A 46 0.65 -9.25 16.78
CA ILE A 46 -0.49 -8.49 17.34
C ILE A 46 0.04 -7.59 18.47
N GLY A 47 -0.34 -6.31 18.44
CA GLY A 47 0.13 -5.29 19.39
C GLY A 47 1.31 -4.45 18.89
N GLU A 48 1.98 -4.85 17.79
CA GLU A 48 2.99 -4.01 17.14
C GLU A 48 2.33 -2.85 16.35
N ILE A 49 3.01 -1.70 16.31
CA ILE A 49 2.58 -0.56 15.49
C ILE A 49 3.19 -0.69 14.09
N LEU A 50 2.33 -0.82 13.10
CA LEU A 50 2.71 -0.83 11.69
C LEU A 50 2.78 0.59 11.15
N THR A 51 3.86 0.89 10.43
CA THR A 51 4.05 2.15 9.72
C THR A 51 4.29 1.87 8.24
N SER A 52 3.80 2.77 7.38
CA SER A 52 3.97 2.68 5.92
C SER A 52 4.29 4.07 5.40
N LYS A 53 5.29 4.18 4.53
CA LYS A 53 5.70 5.43 3.88
C LYS A 53 5.70 5.23 2.36
N PRO A 54 4.53 5.30 1.72
CA PRO A 54 4.44 5.06 0.28
C PRO A 54 5.11 6.18 -0.52
N ARG A 55 5.75 5.80 -1.61
CA ARG A 55 6.38 6.68 -2.57
C ARG A 55 5.73 6.49 -3.94
N VAL A 56 5.25 7.59 -4.52
CA VAL A 56 4.82 7.59 -5.92
C VAL A 56 6.05 7.46 -6.80
N VAL A 57 6.13 6.36 -7.55
CA VAL A 57 7.24 6.06 -8.47
C VAL A 57 7.01 6.77 -9.80
N ARG A 58 5.77 6.77 -10.28
CA ARG A 58 5.38 7.40 -11.54
C ARG A 58 3.89 7.75 -11.53
N SER A 59 3.55 8.92 -12.06
CA SER A 59 2.18 9.30 -12.36
C SER A 59 2.04 9.54 -13.86
N THR A 60 0.95 9.06 -14.45
CA THR A 60 0.62 9.23 -15.87
C THR A 60 -0.79 9.79 -16.01
N ARG A 61 -1.27 9.93 -17.24
CA ARG A 61 -2.64 10.40 -17.49
C ARG A 61 -3.73 9.50 -16.88
N SER A 62 -3.49 8.19 -16.78
CA SER A 62 -4.51 7.21 -16.38
C SER A 62 -4.09 6.27 -15.26
N LEU A 63 -2.80 6.12 -15.00
CA LEU A 63 -2.24 5.18 -14.02
C LEU A 63 -1.23 5.86 -13.10
N ILE A 64 -1.21 5.43 -11.84
CA ILE A 64 -0.28 5.86 -10.80
C ILE A 64 0.38 4.62 -10.20
N PHE A 65 1.71 4.64 -10.16
CA PHE A 65 2.53 3.57 -9.64
C PHE A 65 3.09 4.00 -8.28
N VAL A 66 2.84 3.20 -7.25
CA VAL A 66 3.24 3.50 -5.87
C VAL A 66 3.96 2.29 -5.28
N SER A 67 5.03 2.53 -4.55
CA SER A 67 5.78 1.51 -3.82
C SER A 67 5.78 1.86 -2.33
N THR A 68 5.70 0.87 -1.44
CA THR A 68 5.79 1.08 0.01
C THR A 68 6.46 -0.08 0.72
N GLU A 69 6.99 0.22 1.90
CA GLU A 69 7.42 -0.76 2.90
C GLU A 69 6.49 -0.62 4.11
N VAL A 70 6.00 -1.74 4.63
CA VAL A 70 5.30 -1.83 5.90
C VAL A 70 6.31 -2.26 6.97
N LYS A 71 6.51 -1.42 7.98
CA LYS A 71 7.55 -1.59 9.01
C LYS A 71 7.02 -1.57 10.44
N VAL A 72 7.74 -2.25 11.32
CA VAL A 72 7.69 -2.07 12.78
C VAL A 72 9.05 -1.57 13.23
N GLY A 73 9.17 -0.28 13.52
CA GLY A 73 10.48 0.37 13.67
C GLY A 73 11.31 0.19 12.40
N GLU A 74 12.49 -0.42 12.52
CA GLU A 74 13.39 -0.72 11.39
C GLU A 74 13.12 -2.07 10.70
N ARG A 75 12.27 -2.92 11.28
CA ARG A 75 11.94 -4.25 10.72
C ARG A 75 10.97 -4.11 9.56
N CYS A 76 11.37 -4.57 8.37
CA CYS A 76 10.48 -4.66 7.23
C CYS A 76 9.60 -5.92 7.33
N ILE A 77 8.31 -5.71 7.50
CA ILE A 77 7.31 -6.79 7.60
C ILE A 77 6.82 -7.19 6.21
N ALA A 78 6.55 -6.22 5.35
CA ALA A 78 6.13 -6.46 3.97
C ALA A 78 6.58 -5.32 3.05
N MET A 79 6.82 -5.66 1.78
CA MET A 79 7.01 -4.68 0.70
C MET A 79 5.83 -4.80 -0.25
N ALA A 80 5.36 -3.69 -0.80
CA ALA A 80 4.25 -3.71 -1.74
C ALA A 80 4.40 -2.70 -2.87
N ASN A 81 3.92 -3.08 -4.05
CA ASN A 81 3.84 -2.24 -5.23
C ASN A 81 2.39 -2.22 -5.74
N GLY A 82 1.79 -1.03 -5.77
CA GLY A 82 0.42 -0.82 -6.21
C GLY A 82 0.34 -0.04 -7.52
N VAL A 83 -0.62 -0.41 -8.37
CA VAL A 83 -1.01 0.35 -9.56
C VAL A 83 -2.46 0.79 -9.40
N PHE A 84 -2.67 2.10 -9.50
CA PHE A 84 -3.98 2.72 -9.33
C PHE A 84 -4.44 3.34 -10.64
N LYS A 85 -5.65 3.01 -11.06
CA LYS A 85 -6.30 3.60 -12.23
C LYS A 85 -7.12 4.82 -11.82
N ILE A 86 -6.88 5.92 -12.51
CA ILE A 86 -7.71 7.12 -12.42
C ILE A 86 -9.03 6.83 -13.12
N LEU A 87 -10.13 6.89 -12.37
CA LEU A 87 -11.46 6.73 -12.94
C LEU A 87 -11.93 8.05 -13.52
N LYS A 88 -12.63 7.99 -14.65
CA LYS A 88 -13.39 9.15 -15.13
C LYS A 88 -14.66 9.21 -14.28
N ASN A 89 -15.01 10.39 -13.83
CA ASN A 89 -16.39 10.63 -13.44
C ASN A 89 -17.14 10.81 -14.76
N ASP A 90 -18.06 9.88 -15.05
CA ASP A 90 -19.05 10.06 -16.11
C ASP A 90 -20.04 11.17 -15.72
#